data_AF-A0A3D6CFV4-F1
#
_entry.id   AF-A0A3D6CFV4-F1
#
_cell.length_a   1.000
_cell.length_b   1.000
_cell.length_c   1.000
_cell.angle_alpha   90.00
_cell.angle_beta   90.00
_cell.angle_gamma   90.00
#
_symmetry.space_group_name_H-M   'P 1'
#
loop_
_entity.id
_entity.type
_entity.pdbx_description
1 polymer ?
#
loop_
_entity_poly.entity_id
_entity_poly.type
_entity_poly.pdbx_seq_one_letter_code
_entity_poly.pdbx_strand_id
1 'polypeptide(L)'
;MKTWIKKAYHFFPVQLFILHFRKYQVLLLFWFILFSTVNSEFMRTFGADALFFAPEYLGQVNILGSLITGFALGVFIMSWNVTTFILHTKRFKFLATTANPFMKYCINNALLPLIFIIFYLVRLYRFDDYKELMTQREILIIMSGLLIGIIATLLISFLYFFGAEKRIVKSLAPIISDPIRFYQTFAEKTQLEDEFGLKVNYYISGRHRPVPHEQIIRPDTR
;
A
#
# COMPACT_ATOMS: atom_id res chain seq x y z
N MET A 1 -13.51 5.09 28.56
CA MET A 1 -13.20 5.64 27.21
C MET A 1 -11.71 5.71 26.86
N LYS A 2 -10.78 6.01 27.80
CA LYS A 2 -9.32 6.09 27.52
C LYS A 2 -8.67 4.80 26.97
N THR A 3 -9.22 3.62 27.25
CA THR A 3 -8.64 2.32 26.86
C THR A 3 -8.86 1.96 25.39
N TRP A 4 -10.01 2.32 24.80
CA TRP A 4 -10.32 2.03 23.39
C TRP A 4 -9.50 2.89 22.43
N ILE A 5 -9.32 4.18 22.75
CA ILE A 5 -8.48 5.10 21.97
C ILE A 5 -7.02 4.64 21.98
N LYS A 6 -6.50 4.16 23.12
CA LYS A 6 -5.15 3.60 23.23
C LYS A 6 -4.96 2.31 22.41
N LYS A 7 -6.01 1.48 22.30
CA LYS A 7 -6.01 0.26 21.47
C LYS A 7 -6.09 0.57 19.98
N ALA A 8 -6.95 1.52 19.59
CA ALA A 8 -7.02 2.01 18.21
C ALA A 8 -5.71 2.66 17.75
N TYR A 9 -5.04 3.39 18.64
CA TYR A 9 -3.71 3.97 18.38
C TYR A 9 -2.58 2.92 18.33
N HIS A 10 -2.78 1.72 18.89
CA HIS A 10 -1.83 0.60 18.76
C HIS A 10 -2.15 -0.33 17.59
N PHE A 11 -3.17 -0.01 16.80
CA PHE A 11 -3.48 -0.74 15.58
C PHE A 11 -2.51 -0.31 14.49
N PHE A 12 -1.73 -1.28 13.99
CA PHE A 12 -0.66 -1.03 13.03
C PHE A 12 -1.05 -0.18 11.82
N PRO A 13 -2.24 -0.35 11.18
CA PRO A 13 -2.71 0.52 10.09
C PRO A 13 -2.84 2.00 10.45
N VAL A 14 -3.37 2.30 11.64
CA VAL A 14 -3.59 3.69 12.11
C VAL A 14 -2.24 4.34 12.43
N GLN A 15 -1.33 3.60 13.06
CA GLN A 15 0.03 4.06 13.32
C GLN A 15 0.76 4.36 12.01
N LEU A 16 0.62 3.48 11.02
CA LEU A 16 1.21 3.67 9.69
C LEU A 16 0.68 4.95 9.06
N PHE A 17 -0.64 5.13 9.04
CA PHE A 17 -1.26 6.33 8.48
C PHE A 17 -0.72 7.61 9.10
N ILE A 18 -0.68 7.69 10.45
CA ILE A 18 -0.12 8.85 11.17
C ILE A 18 1.37 9.04 10.86
N LEU A 19 2.13 7.96 10.69
CA LEU A 19 3.56 8.00 10.39
C LEU A 19 3.87 8.68 9.05
N HIS A 20 3.01 8.49 8.03
CA HIS A 20 3.16 9.16 6.74
C HIS A 20 3.12 10.68 6.87
N PHE A 21 2.17 11.20 7.65
CA PHE A 21 2.03 12.64 7.93
C PHE A 21 3.20 13.22 8.75
N ARG A 22 3.86 12.39 9.57
CA ARG A 22 4.93 12.87 10.44
C ARG A 22 6.32 12.90 9.79
N LYS A 23 6.64 11.95 8.90
CA LYS A 23 8.01 11.84 8.35
C LYS A 23 8.13 11.85 6.83
N TYR A 24 7.07 11.45 6.10
CA TYR A 24 7.14 11.28 4.64
C TYR A 24 6.05 12.10 3.94
N GLN A 25 5.94 13.38 4.32
CA GLN A 25 4.93 14.32 3.80
C GLN A 25 5.01 14.51 2.29
N VAL A 26 6.21 14.46 1.71
CA VAL A 26 6.40 14.58 0.25
C VAL A 26 5.65 13.48 -0.50
N LEU A 27 5.58 12.26 0.03
CA LEU A 27 4.83 11.19 -0.62
C LEU A 27 3.31 11.44 -0.60
N LEU A 28 2.81 12.17 0.40
CA LEU A 28 1.40 12.57 0.47
C LEU A 28 1.03 13.64 -0.56
N LEU A 29 2.02 14.39 -1.09
CA LEU A 29 1.77 15.37 -2.15
C LEU A 29 1.19 14.70 -3.42
N PHE A 30 1.68 13.52 -3.80
CA PHE A 30 1.16 12.79 -4.96
C PHE A 30 -0.30 12.37 -4.74
N TRP A 31 -0.64 11.95 -3.53
CA TRP A 31 -2.03 11.67 -3.18
C TRP A 31 -2.89 12.92 -3.19
N PHE A 32 -2.39 14.03 -2.63
CA PHE A 32 -3.10 15.31 -2.63
C PHE A 32 -3.43 15.76 -4.05
N ILE A 33 -2.48 15.67 -4.98
CA ILE A 33 -2.71 15.98 -6.40
C ILE A 33 -3.82 15.10 -6.98
N LEU A 34 -3.74 13.77 -6.77
CA LEU A 34 -4.77 12.85 -7.26
C LEU A 34 -6.15 13.15 -6.67
N PHE A 35 -6.24 13.38 -5.35
CA PHE A 35 -7.50 13.76 -4.70
C PHE A 35 -8.04 15.07 -5.28
N SER A 36 -7.20 16.07 -5.50
CA SER A 36 -7.61 17.37 -6.04
C SER A 36 -8.06 17.30 -7.50
N THR A 37 -7.42 16.46 -8.33
CA THR A 37 -7.86 16.20 -9.71
C THR A 37 -9.23 15.54 -9.74
N VAL A 38 -9.42 14.49 -8.93
CA VAL A 38 -10.71 13.77 -8.80
C VAL A 38 -11.77 14.66 -8.13
N ASN A 39 -11.38 15.67 -7.36
CA ASN A 39 -12.31 16.64 -6.80
C ASN A 39 -12.72 17.75 -7.82
N SER A 40 -12.22 17.71 -9.05
CA SER A 40 -12.39 18.75 -10.08
C SER A 40 -11.89 20.14 -9.66
N GLU A 41 -10.99 20.21 -8.69
CA GLU A 41 -10.34 21.47 -8.26
C GLU A 41 -9.03 21.70 -9.01
N PHE A 42 -8.29 20.63 -9.30
CA PHE A 42 -7.04 20.71 -10.02
C PHE A 42 -7.25 20.53 -11.53
N MET A 43 -6.74 21.50 -12.30
CA MET A 43 -6.61 21.40 -13.76
C MET A 43 -7.94 21.14 -14.51
N ARG A 44 -9.07 21.55 -13.92
CA ARG A 44 -10.42 21.41 -14.51
C ARG A 44 -10.54 22.08 -15.88
N THR A 45 -9.90 23.22 -16.11
CA THR A 45 -9.93 23.92 -17.40
C THR A 45 -9.32 23.10 -18.54
N PHE A 46 -8.41 22.17 -18.22
CA PHE A 46 -7.81 21.26 -19.20
C PHE A 46 -8.54 19.90 -19.27
N GLY A 47 -9.69 19.75 -18.60
CA GLY A 47 -10.47 18.50 -18.60
C GLY A 47 -9.81 17.35 -17.85
N ALA A 48 -8.91 17.64 -16.91
CA ALA A 48 -8.21 16.59 -16.17
C ALA A 48 -9.19 15.66 -15.43
N ASP A 49 -10.28 16.20 -14.85
CA ASP A 49 -11.32 15.41 -14.20
C ASP A 49 -12.05 14.49 -15.20
N ALA A 50 -12.40 15.00 -16.38
CA ALA A 50 -13.02 14.20 -17.43
C ALA A 50 -12.12 13.03 -17.87
N LEU A 51 -10.80 13.23 -17.95
CA LEU A 51 -9.87 12.18 -18.35
C LEU A 51 -9.78 11.01 -17.36
N PHE A 52 -9.99 11.29 -16.07
CA PHE A 52 -10.08 10.25 -15.04
C PHE A 52 -11.46 9.58 -15.05
N PHE A 53 -12.54 10.36 -15.20
CA PHE A 53 -13.90 9.82 -15.06
C PHE A 53 -14.42 9.14 -16.32
N ALA A 54 -14.30 9.79 -17.46
CA ALA A 54 -14.71 9.28 -18.76
C ALA A 54 -13.47 9.09 -19.64
N PRO A 55 -12.61 8.09 -19.35
CA PRO A 55 -11.42 7.86 -20.15
C PRO A 55 -11.81 7.43 -21.56
N GLU A 56 -11.66 8.35 -22.51
CA GLU A 56 -11.88 8.11 -23.92
C GLU A 56 -10.72 7.30 -24.50
N TYR A 57 -11.06 6.17 -25.13
CA TYR A 57 -10.12 5.37 -25.88
C TYR A 57 -10.64 5.17 -27.30
N LEU A 58 -9.85 5.58 -28.30
CA LEU A 58 -10.25 5.61 -29.71
C LEU A 58 -11.52 6.46 -29.96
N GLY A 59 -11.67 7.56 -29.22
CA GLY A 59 -12.79 8.50 -29.36
C GLY A 59 -14.12 7.98 -28.79
N GLN A 60 -14.08 6.94 -27.95
CA GLN A 60 -15.25 6.41 -27.26
C GLN A 60 -14.94 6.16 -25.78
N VAL A 61 -15.89 6.49 -24.91
CA VAL A 61 -15.84 6.13 -23.50
C VAL A 61 -16.21 4.65 -23.39
N ASN A 62 -15.21 3.80 -23.19
CA ASN A 62 -15.38 2.37 -23.18
C ASN A 62 -14.71 1.71 -21.97
N ILE A 63 -15.02 0.43 -21.77
CA ILE A 63 -14.44 -0.37 -20.69
C ILE A 63 -12.91 -0.45 -20.80
N LEU A 64 -12.34 -0.40 -22.01
CA LEU A 64 -10.90 -0.50 -22.24
C LEU A 64 -10.15 0.74 -21.72
N GLY A 65 -10.66 1.93 -21.99
CA GLY A 65 -10.14 3.18 -21.43
C GLY A 65 -10.15 3.14 -19.91
N SER A 66 -11.27 2.73 -19.32
CA SER A 66 -11.40 2.56 -17.87
C SER A 66 -10.42 1.53 -17.30
N LEU A 67 -10.20 0.43 -18.02
CA LEU A 67 -9.28 -0.63 -17.63
C LEU A 67 -7.82 -0.17 -17.68
N ILE A 68 -7.43 0.63 -18.67
CA ILE A 68 -6.10 1.27 -18.75
C ILE A 68 -5.91 2.25 -17.59
N THR A 69 -6.90 3.10 -17.30
CA THR A 69 -6.87 4.00 -16.14
C THR A 69 -6.77 3.22 -14.84
N GLY A 70 -7.49 2.10 -14.73
CA GLY A 70 -7.42 1.17 -13.61
C GLY A 70 -6.03 0.55 -13.45
N PHE A 71 -5.38 0.15 -14.54
CA PHE A 71 -3.99 -0.30 -14.52
C PHE A 71 -3.04 0.78 -14.00
N ALA A 72 -3.14 2.01 -14.52
CA ALA A 72 -2.30 3.13 -14.10
C ALA A 72 -2.46 3.43 -12.59
N LEU A 73 -3.72 3.47 -12.10
CA LEU A 73 -4.01 3.61 -10.68
C LEU A 73 -3.47 2.43 -9.86
N GLY A 74 -3.61 1.21 -10.35
CA GLY A 74 -3.07 0.00 -9.72
C GLY A 74 -1.54 0.05 -9.58
N VAL A 75 -0.84 0.51 -10.62
CA VAL A 75 0.62 0.68 -10.61
C VAL A 75 1.04 1.75 -9.61
N PHE A 76 0.30 2.86 -9.54
CA PHE A 76 0.53 3.91 -8.55
C PHE A 76 0.36 3.38 -7.12
N ILE A 77 -0.74 2.66 -6.84
CA ILE A 77 -1.02 2.06 -5.53
C ILE A 77 0.07 1.05 -5.15
N MET A 78 0.54 0.22 -6.08
CA MET A 78 1.63 -0.71 -5.80
C MET A 78 2.95 0.00 -5.57
N SER A 79 3.29 1.00 -6.38
CA SER A 79 4.47 1.83 -6.19
C SER A 79 4.47 2.49 -4.80
N TRP A 80 3.34 3.05 -4.38
CA TRP A 80 3.15 3.58 -3.03
C TRP A 80 3.46 2.53 -1.96
N ASN A 81 2.86 1.33 -2.07
CA ASN A 81 3.07 0.26 -1.11
C ASN A 81 4.53 -0.22 -1.05
N VAL A 82 5.20 -0.34 -2.20
CA VAL A 82 6.62 -0.74 -2.27
C VAL A 82 7.52 0.32 -1.65
N THR A 83 7.36 1.58 -2.02
CA THR A 83 8.18 2.69 -1.50
C THR A 83 8.03 2.83 0.01
N THR A 84 6.79 2.84 0.49
CA THR A 84 6.50 2.98 1.93
C THR A 84 6.96 1.75 2.71
N PHE A 85 6.86 0.54 2.12
CA PHE A 85 7.46 -0.67 2.70
C PHE A 85 8.97 -0.53 2.87
N ILE A 86 9.71 -0.12 1.83
CA ILE A 86 11.18 0.06 1.88
C ILE A 86 11.59 1.09 2.95
N LEU A 87 10.83 2.17 3.10
CA LEU A 87 11.12 3.23 4.07
C LEU A 87 10.82 2.82 5.51
N HIS A 88 9.78 2.01 5.71
CA HIS A 88 9.29 1.64 7.03
C HIS A 88 9.76 0.28 7.54
N THR A 89 10.21 -0.62 6.66
CA THR A 89 10.66 -1.97 7.03
C THR A 89 11.79 -1.93 8.07
N LYS A 90 12.67 -0.91 8.01
CA LYS A 90 13.75 -0.71 9.00
C LYS A 90 13.24 -0.47 10.44
N ARG A 91 12.02 0.05 10.61
CA ARG A 91 11.44 0.40 11.93
C ARG A 91 10.62 -0.72 12.54
N PHE A 92 10.09 -1.60 11.69
CA PHE A 92 9.13 -2.62 12.08
C PHE A 92 9.79 -3.99 12.03
N LYS A 93 10.67 -4.26 13.01
CA LYS A 93 11.44 -5.51 13.12
C LYS A 93 10.53 -6.77 13.18
N PHE A 94 9.27 -6.64 13.63
CA PHE A 94 8.29 -7.74 13.65
C PHE A 94 7.89 -8.26 12.25
N LEU A 95 8.03 -7.43 11.21
CA LEU A 95 7.76 -7.85 9.83
C LEU A 95 8.82 -8.86 9.39
N ALA A 96 10.09 -8.70 9.81
CA ALA A 96 11.19 -9.57 9.41
C ALA A 96 11.04 -11.01 9.92
N THR A 97 10.31 -11.23 11.01
CA THR A 97 10.07 -12.57 11.58
C THR A 97 8.80 -13.24 11.04
N THR A 98 8.11 -12.59 10.11
CA THR A 98 6.79 -13.02 9.65
C THR A 98 6.85 -13.50 8.20
N ALA A 99 6.21 -14.64 7.90
CA ALA A 99 6.06 -15.12 6.53
C ALA A 99 5.31 -14.10 5.64
N ASN A 100 5.86 -13.80 4.46
CA ASN A 100 5.35 -12.83 3.48
C ASN A 100 5.18 -11.40 4.07
N PRO A 101 6.27 -10.73 4.49
CA PRO A 101 6.22 -9.43 5.15
C PRO A 101 5.62 -8.33 4.26
N PHE A 102 5.91 -8.36 2.95
CA PHE A 102 5.39 -7.38 2.00
C PHE A 102 3.87 -7.44 1.90
N MET A 103 3.29 -8.63 1.73
CA MET A 103 1.83 -8.80 1.64
C MET A 103 1.13 -8.31 2.90
N LYS A 104 1.67 -8.65 4.08
CA LYS A 104 1.11 -8.17 5.35
C LYS A 104 1.22 -6.66 5.47
N TYR A 105 2.33 -6.07 5.04
CA TYR A 105 2.48 -4.62 4.99
C TYR A 105 1.42 -3.97 4.11
N CYS A 106 1.23 -4.45 2.86
CA CYS A 106 0.24 -3.89 1.93
C CYS A 106 -1.18 -3.92 2.50
N ILE A 107 -1.58 -5.02 3.15
CA ILE A 107 -2.90 -5.12 3.80
C ILE A 107 -3.06 -4.07 4.90
N ASN A 108 -2.02 -3.85 5.70
CA ASN A 108 -2.08 -2.87 6.78
C ASN A 108 -1.90 -1.42 6.28
N ASN A 109 -1.31 -1.20 5.10
CA ASN A 109 -1.17 0.11 4.44
C ASN A 109 -2.30 0.40 3.43
N ALA A 110 -3.30 -0.48 3.33
CA ALA A 110 -4.40 -0.33 2.36
C ALA A 110 -5.38 0.81 2.69
N LEU A 111 -5.32 1.38 3.91
CA LEU A 111 -6.29 2.38 4.36
C LEU A 111 -6.37 3.59 3.42
N LEU A 112 -5.24 4.19 3.08
CA LEU A 112 -5.19 5.39 2.24
C LEU A 112 -5.59 5.07 0.78
N PRO A 113 -5.03 4.04 0.11
CA PRO A 113 -5.49 3.60 -1.20
C PRO A 113 -6.98 3.27 -1.26
N LEU A 114 -7.53 2.60 -0.24
CA LEU A 114 -8.94 2.21 -0.20
C LEU A 114 -9.86 3.42 -0.09
N ILE A 115 -9.50 4.40 0.76
CA ILE A 115 -10.24 5.68 0.85
C ILE A 115 -10.24 6.38 -0.51
N PHE A 116 -9.10 6.42 -1.20
CA PHE A 116 -9.01 7.03 -2.52
C PHE A 116 -9.87 6.29 -3.56
N ILE A 117 -9.82 4.96 -3.60
CA ILE A 117 -10.66 4.17 -4.53
C ILE A 117 -12.15 4.44 -4.29
N ILE A 118 -12.60 4.43 -3.03
CA ILE A 118 -14.00 4.71 -2.71
C ILE A 118 -14.38 6.12 -3.14
N PHE A 119 -13.54 7.12 -2.82
CA PHE A 119 -13.76 8.51 -3.23
C PHE A 119 -13.83 8.64 -4.76
N TYR A 120 -12.94 7.97 -5.47
CA TYR A 120 -12.91 7.93 -6.92
C TYR A 120 -14.21 7.37 -7.50
N LEU A 121 -14.66 6.21 -7.02
CA LEU A 121 -15.88 5.56 -7.51
C LEU A 121 -17.12 6.41 -7.29
N VAL A 122 -17.24 7.07 -6.13
CA VAL A 122 -18.36 7.98 -5.84
C VAL A 122 -18.35 9.19 -6.77
N ARG A 123 -17.17 9.76 -7.03
CA ARG A 123 -17.03 10.91 -7.94
C ARG A 123 -17.27 10.53 -9.39
N LEU A 124 -16.77 9.37 -9.82
CA LEU A 124 -17.00 8.76 -11.12
C LEU A 124 -18.48 8.57 -11.39
N TYR A 125 -19.21 7.90 -10.49
CA TYR A 125 -20.65 7.69 -10.62
C TYR A 125 -21.41 9.00 -10.80
N ARG A 126 -21.06 10.02 -9.99
CA ARG A 126 -21.68 11.35 -10.12
C ARG A 126 -21.31 12.04 -11.42
N PHE A 127 -20.08 11.90 -11.90
CA PHE A 127 -19.68 12.52 -13.15
C PHE A 127 -20.44 11.91 -14.32
N ASP A 128 -20.52 10.58 -14.40
CA ASP A 128 -21.12 9.89 -15.54
C ASP A 128 -22.66 10.04 -15.57
N ASP A 129 -23.31 10.07 -14.40
CA ASP A 129 -24.76 10.27 -14.28
C ASP A 129 -25.18 11.72 -14.64
N TYR A 130 -24.44 12.72 -14.17
CA TYR A 130 -24.85 14.13 -14.33
C TYR A 130 -24.25 14.83 -15.55
N LYS A 131 -23.08 14.44 -16.04
CA LYS A 131 -22.39 15.13 -17.16
C LYS A 131 -22.47 14.36 -18.49
N GLU A 132 -22.21 13.06 -18.46
CA GLU A 132 -22.25 12.21 -19.66
C GLU A 132 -23.66 11.64 -19.93
N LEU A 133 -24.59 11.79 -18.97
CA LEU A 133 -25.97 11.29 -19.05
C LEU A 133 -26.04 9.81 -19.43
N MET A 134 -25.05 9.04 -18.98
CA MET A 134 -24.93 7.63 -19.28
C MET A 134 -26.01 6.82 -18.56
N THR A 135 -26.38 5.69 -19.15
CA THR A 135 -27.27 4.76 -18.48
C THR A 135 -26.56 4.10 -17.30
N GLN A 136 -27.32 3.77 -16.25
CA GLN A 136 -26.79 3.10 -15.05
C GLN A 136 -25.98 1.82 -15.37
N ARG A 137 -26.35 1.11 -16.44
CA ARG A 137 -25.62 -0.09 -16.89
C ARG A 137 -24.22 0.26 -17.43
N GLU A 138 -24.11 1.32 -18.23
CA GLU A 138 -22.83 1.76 -18.81
C GLU A 138 -21.86 2.23 -17.72
N ILE A 139 -22.38 2.99 -16.74
CA ILE A 139 -21.60 3.44 -15.58
C ILE A 139 -21.03 2.24 -14.81
N LEU A 140 -21.85 1.22 -14.53
CA LEU A 140 -21.39 0.02 -13.83
C LEU A 140 -20.32 -0.77 -14.63
N ILE A 141 -20.46 -0.83 -15.96
CA ILE A 141 -19.46 -1.44 -16.83
C ILE A 141 -18.13 -0.68 -16.75
N ILE A 142 -18.16 0.65 -16.83
CA ILE A 142 -16.97 1.50 -16.70
C ILE A 142 -16.33 1.32 -15.31
N MET A 143 -17.11 1.41 -14.24
CA MET A 143 -16.64 1.21 -12.87
C MET A 143 -15.99 -0.18 -12.68
N SER A 144 -16.60 -1.22 -13.24
CA SER A 144 -16.04 -2.57 -13.19
C SER A 144 -14.72 -2.69 -13.96
N GLY A 145 -14.59 -2.05 -15.12
CA GLY A 145 -13.35 -2.01 -15.89
C GLY A 145 -12.20 -1.41 -15.09
N LEU A 146 -12.46 -0.29 -14.39
CA LEU A 146 -11.50 0.36 -13.51
C LEU A 146 -11.05 -0.58 -12.38
N LEU A 147 -12.00 -1.20 -11.69
CA LEU A 147 -11.72 -2.11 -10.58
C LEU A 147 -10.96 -3.36 -11.04
N ILE A 148 -11.33 -3.92 -12.19
CA ILE A 148 -10.63 -5.06 -12.79
C ILE A 148 -9.18 -4.67 -13.11
N GLY A 149 -8.94 -3.50 -13.71
CA GLY A 149 -7.59 -3.00 -14.00
C GLY A 149 -6.74 -2.86 -12.73
N ILE A 150 -7.31 -2.29 -11.66
CA ILE A 150 -6.63 -2.17 -10.37
C ILE A 150 -6.31 -3.55 -9.82
N ILE A 151 -7.30 -4.43 -9.66
CA ILE A 151 -7.14 -5.77 -9.09
C ILE A 151 -6.13 -6.59 -9.89
N ALA A 152 -6.22 -6.58 -11.22
CA ALA A 152 -5.29 -7.28 -12.10
C ALA A 152 -3.84 -6.82 -11.85
N THR A 153 -3.62 -5.51 -11.75
CA THR A 153 -2.30 -4.95 -11.44
C THR A 153 -1.78 -5.40 -10.09
N LEU A 154 -2.65 -5.38 -9.06
CA LEU A 154 -2.27 -5.81 -7.72
C LEU A 154 -1.88 -7.31 -7.72
N LEU A 155 -2.68 -8.14 -8.40
CA LEU A 155 -2.44 -9.58 -8.50
C LEU A 155 -1.14 -9.89 -9.24
N ILE A 156 -0.91 -9.30 -10.41
CA ILE A 156 0.32 -9.47 -11.20
C ILE A 156 1.54 -9.07 -10.36
N SER A 157 1.44 -7.93 -9.67
CA SER A 157 2.52 -7.45 -8.80
C SER A 157 2.79 -8.41 -7.64
N PHE A 158 1.77 -8.93 -6.95
CA PHE A 158 1.97 -9.91 -5.89
C PHE A 158 2.57 -11.23 -6.40
N LEU A 159 2.13 -11.73 -7.55
CA LEU A 159 2.70 -12.92 -8.18
C LEU A 159 4.20 -12.74 -8.46
N TYR A 160 4.58 -11.58 -9.00
CA TYR A 160 5.99 -11.23 -9.21
C TYR A 160 6.76 -11.17 -7.87
N PHE A 161 6.22 -10.48 -6.88
CA PHE A 161 6.88 -10.29 -5.57
C PHE A 161 7.04 -11.59 -4.77
N PHE A 162 6.09 -12.53 -4.82
CA PHE A 162 6.27 -13.83 -4.17
C PHE A 162 7.43 -14.63 -4.79
N GLY A 163 7.63 -14.51 -6.10
CA GLY A 163 8.80 -15.08 -6.78
C GLY A 163 10.10 -14.39 -6.35
N ALA A 164 10.10 -13.06 -6.29
CA ALA A 164 11.26 -12.26 -5.90
C ALA A 164 11.66 -12.50 -4.43
N GLU A 165 10.71 -12.53 -3.50
CA GLU A 165 10.94 -12.73 -2.08
C GLU A 165 11.63 -14.07 -1.81
N LYS A 166 11.16 -15.17 -2.44
CA LYS A 166 11.80 -16.49 -2.32
C LYS A 166 13.25 -16.48 -2.82
N ARG A 167 13.54 -15.75 -3.89
CA ARG A 167 14.91 -15.59 -4.41
C ARG A 167 15.80 -14.81 -3.45
N ILE A 168 15.27 -13.73 -2.86
CA ILE A 168 16.00 -12.89 -1.89
C ILE A 168 16.35 -13.72 -0.65
N VAL A 169 15.38 -14.44 -0.08
CA VAL A 169 15.61 -15.31 1.10
C VAL A 169 16.65 -16.39 0.79
N LYS A 170 16.56 -17.04 -0.38
CA LYS A 170 17.53 -18.06 -0.80
C LYS A 170 18.95 -17.50 -0.98
N SER A 171 19.08 -16.25 -1.44
CA SER A 171 20.36 -15.55 -1.60
C SER A 171 20.99 -15.14 -0.26
N LEU A 172 20.17 -14.78 0.72
CA LEU A 172 20.62 -14.37 2.06
C LEU A 172 20.94 -15.55 2.99
N ALA A 173 20.31 -16.71 2.78
CA ALA A 173 20.54 -17.92 3.57
C ALA A 173 22.03 -18.28 3.79
N PRO A 174 22.90 -18.34 2.75
CA PRO A 174 24.32 -18.66 2.92
C PRO A 174 25.11 -17.58 3.67
N ILE A 175 24.67 -16.32 3.65
CA ILE A 175 25.33 -15.20 4.35
C ILE A 175 25.03 -15.23 5.85
N ILE A 176 23.81 -15.68 6.22
CA ILE A 176 23.36 -15.78 7.61
C ILE A 176 23.89 -17.04 8.28
N SER A 177 24.07 -18.14 7.53
CA SER A 177 24.58 -19.41 8.07
C SER A 177 26.07 -19.37 8.42
N ASP A 178 26.83 -18.39 7.94
CA ASP A 178 28.27 -18.27 8.13
C ASP A 178 28.62 -17.05 9.02
N PRO A 179 28.90 -17.25 10.32
CA PRO A 179 29.06 -16.17 11.30
C PRO A 179 30.14 -15.17 10.89
N ILE A 180 31.24 -15.66 10.31
CA ILE A 180 32.41 -14.85 9.94
C ILE A 180 32.05 -13.89 8.80
N ARG A 181 31.32 -14.37 7.77
CA ARG A 181 30.84 -13.52 6.67
C ARG A 181 29.79 -12.52 7.12
N PHE A 182 28.94 -12.90 8.07
CA PHE A 182 27.95 -12.00 8.66
C PHE A 182 28.63 -10.82 9.37
N TYR A 183 29.61 -11.08 10.25
CA TYR A 183 30.35 -10.02 10.92
C TYR A 183 31.10 -9.13 9.93
N GLN A 184 31.77 -9.68 8.91
CA GLN A 184 32.47 -8.88 7.90
C GLN A 184 31.51 -8.00 7.06
N THR A 185 30.30 -8.47 6.78
CA THR A 185 29.33 -7.75 5.93
C THR A 185 28.52 -6.71 6.72
N PHE A 186 28.30 -6.91 8.02
CA PHE A 186 27.38 -6.09 8.83
C PHE A 186 28.01 -5.39 10.04
N ALA A 187 29.25 -5.73 10.47
CA ALA A 187 29.89 -5.08 11.61
C ALA A 187 30.16 -3.59 11.38
N GLU A 188 30.46 -3.17 10.15
CA GLU A 188 30.69 -1.75 9.84
C GLU A 188 29.37 -0.93 9.82
N LYS A 189 28.22 -1.58 9.63
CA LYS A 189 26.91 -0.92 9.48
C LYS A 189 26.12 -0.79 10.78
N THR A 190 26.62 -1.35 11.88
CA THR A 190 25.95 -1.39 13.18
C THR A 190 26.00 -0.05 13.92
N GLN A 191 26.82 0.91 13.47
CA GLN A 191 26.95 2.23 14.10
C GLN A 191 25.92 3.29 13.66
N LEU A 192 25.06 3.03 12.66
CA LEU A 192 24.00 3.97 12.29
C LEU A 192 22.73 3.69 13.11
N GLU A 193 22.70 4.32 14.28
CA GLU A 193 21.62 4.50 15.25
C GLU A 193 20.25 3.87 14.92
N ASP A 194 19.87 2.98 15.83
CA ASP A 194 18.56 2.34 16.00
C ASP A 194 17.51 3.40 16.45
N GLU A 195 17.22 4.40 15.62
CA GLU A 195 16.66 5.66 16.13
C GLU A 195 15.19 5.55 16.60
N PHE A 196 14.33 4.69 16.04
CA PHE A 196 12.93 4.59 16.49
C PHE A 196 12.25 3.24 16.16
N GLY A 197 12.47 2.24 17.00
CA GLY A 197 11.60 1.06 17.06
C GLY A 197 10.23 1.43 17.65
N LEU A 198 9.19 1.51 16.84
CA LEU A 198 7.83 1.75 17.33
C LEU A 198 7.27 0.44 17.92
N LYS A 199 6.82 0.47 19.19
CA LYS A 199 6.09 -0.66 19.80
C LYS A 199 4.73 -0.82 19.09
N VAL A 200 4.60 -1.89 18.31
CA VAL A 200 3.34 -2.29 17.64
C VAL A 200 2.77 -3.49 18.39
N ASN A 201 1.56 -3.36 18.94
CA ASN A 201 0.95 -4.44 19.72
C ASN A 201 -0.01 -5.32 18.90
N TYR A 202 -0.55 -4.82 17.77
CA TYR A 202 -1.55 -5.53 16.96
C TYR A 202 -1.39 -5.25 15.46
N TYR A 203 -1.28 -6.30 14.63
CA TYR A 203 -1.26 -6.23 13.17
C TYR A 203 -2.20 -7.29 12.56
N ILE A 204 -2.74 -7.02 11.37
CA ILE A 204 -3.57 -8.01 10.67
C ILE A 204 -2.65 -9.14 10.17
N SER A 205 -2.74 -10.30 10.81
CA SER A 205 -2.11 -11.55 10.40
C SER A 205 -3.21 -12.52 10.01
N GLY A 206 -3.12 -13.15 8.83
CA GLY A 206 -4.10 -14.10 8.29
C GLY A 206 -4.28 -15.41 9.07
N ARG A 207 -3.96 -15.43 10.37
CA ARG A 207 -4.32 -16.49 11.30
C ARG A 207 -4.56 -15.84 12.67
N HIS A 208 -5.79 -15.95 13.17
CA HIS A 208 -6.24 -15.44 14.46
C HIS A 208 -5.52 -16.12 15.64
N ARG A 209 -4.26 -15.79 15.89
CA ARG A 209 -3.61 -16.03 17.18
C ARG A 209 -2.78 -14.80 17.57
N PRO A 210 -3.15 -14.06 18.63
CA PRO A 210 -2.28 -13.04 19.18
C PRO A 210 -1.06 -13.74 19.79
N VAL A 211 0.13 -13.51 19.25
CA VAL A 211 1.39 -13.96 19.86
C VAL A 211 1.92 -12.79 20.70
N PRO A 212 2.00 -12.91 22.03
CA PRO A 212 2.55 -11.86 22.88
C PRO A 212 4.03 -11.64 22.62
N HIS A 213 4.46 -10.38 22.65
CA HIS A 213 5.81 -9.91 22.32
C HIS A 213 6.90 -10.33 23.33
N GLU A 214 6.55 -11.10 24.36
CA GLU A 214 7.36 -11.32 25.57
C GLU A 214 8.17 -12.62 25.55
N GLN A 215 8.00 -13.49 24.55
CA GLN A 215 8.73 -14.76 24.45
C GLN A 215 9.98 -14.73 23.55
N ILE A 216 10.36 -13.59 22.98
CA ILE A 216 11.37 -13.56 21.89
C ILE A 216 12.78 -13.14 22.40
N ILE A 217 12.97 -12.83 23.69
CA ILE A 217 14.24 -12.25 24.21
C ILE A 217 15.04 -13.22 25.11
N ARG A 218 14.63 -14.47 25.32
CA ARG A 218 15.51 -15.45 25.99
C ARG A 218 16.02 -16.47 24.97
N PRO A 219 17.29 -16.39 24.53
CA PRO A 219 17.95 -17.57 24.02
C PRO A 219 18.09 -18.54 25.20
N ASP A 220 17.63 -19.76 24.96
CA ASP A 220 17.72 -20.87 25.89
C ASP A 220 19.16 -21.00 26.41
N THR A 221 19.33 -20.81 27.71
CA THR A 221 20.56 -21.14 28.44
C THR A 221 20.19 -22.25 29.39
N ARG A 222 20.29 -23.48 28.89
CA ARG A 222 20.71 -24.67 29.63
C ARG A 222 21.14 -25.78 28.68
#